data_AF-A0A8X6PRA6-F1
#
_entry.id   AF-A0A8X6PRA6-F1
#
_cell.length_a   1.000
_cell.length_b   1.000
_cell.length_c   1.000
_cell.angle_alpha   90.00
_cell.angle_beta   90.00
_cell.angle_gamma   90.00
#
_symmetry.space_group_name_H-M   'P 1'
#
loop_
_entity.id
_entity.type
_entity.pdbx_description
1 polymer ?
#
loop_
_entity_poly.entity_id
_entity_poly.type
_entity_poly.pdbx_seq_one_letter_code
_entity_poly.pdbx_strand_id
1 'polypeptide(L)'
;MKTLNLWGSSFAICILLCAVQGVFSRSRSPPFEADIHTDALEWQREDKTTERVSQPVSLWNGTNNAVEPPLFIGSFNIQTLAKKKLKQSYLMTTIEKIVHRYDLILILELMTNDSQLTRKFLEDVNLFAPDGVEYDMIVSSDPHVNEFCAIFYRTDKLRILKSESYHDPDTFYRKPFFVLFDAPTLRDMKRFGLIGFHVKPSQAVREIDALVEVYDFMKMKYNIEDILLMGDFNADCDYVKEKDWEKIELWTNPTFTWLIDHSADTTTNYRSCALDRIVYAGENMNAAVIMSSARVFDYRQELDVTMEEARKISDHWPIEVKIRGKMSRVAEKHLTSDTCFSIKDSRLPNATRESIRKASRNAHFTATSLPTGILLRNETDSFDLMLEAVEKLRRALPDVLTREQEEAILFKANNGALEDPSSYADVIKEVFKVVVSVLDDRSEVLVCRSTTIN
;
A
#
# COMPACT_ATOMS: atom_id res chain seq x y z
N MET A 1 50.12 -28.36 -38.08
CA MET A 1 50.31 -29.82 -37.90
C MET A 1 48.95 -30.51 -37.94
N LYS A 2 48.84 -31.67 -38.60
CA LYS A 2 47.68 -32.58 -38.52
C LYS A 2 47.77 -33.33 -37.16
N THR A 3 46.71 -33.87 -36.56
CA THR A 3 45.99 -35.08 -37.04
C THR A 3 44.58 -35.25 -36.46
N LEU A 4 43.78 -36.02 -37.20
CA LEU A 4 42.46 -36.56 -36.84
C LEU A 4 42.56 -38.02 -36.37
N ASN A 5 41.41 -38.54 -35.89
CA ASN A 5 40.97 -39.95 -35.88
C ASN A 5 41.53 -40.91 -34.82
N LEU A 6 40.60 -41.64 -34.17
CA LEU A 6 40.47 -43.08 -34.41
C LEU A 6 39.02 -43.58 -34.18
N TRP A 7 38.69 -44.66 -34.86
CA TRP A 7 37.37 -45.35 -34.93
C TRP A 7 37.55 -46.80 -34.45
N GLY A 8 36.49 -47.46 -33.99
CA GLY A 8 36.43 -48.92 -33.74
C GLY A 8 35.37 -49.28 -32.69
N SER A 9 34.23 -49.92 -33.00
CA SER A 9 34.01 -51.34 -33.43
C SER A 9 34.22 -52.35 -32.28
N SER A 10 33.40 -53.38 -31.99
CA SER A 10 32.11 -53.90 -32.51
C SER A 10 31.56 -55.02 -31.58
N PHE A 11 30.41 -55.65 -31.92
CA PHE A 11 29.74 -56.85 -31.34
C PHE A 11 28.90 -56.64 -30.05
N ALA A 12 27.62 -57.04 -29.89
CA ALA A 12 26.81 -58.24 -30.26
C ALA A 12 26.95 -59.40 -29.23
N ILE A 13 25.96 -60.25 -28.85
CA ILE A 13 24.54 -60.47 -29.26
C ILE A 13 23.81 -61.40 -28.22
N CYS A 14 22.46 -61.48 -28.22
CA CYS A 14 21.56 -62.52 -27.60
C CYS A 14 21.48 -62.70 -26.06
N ILE A 15 20.45 -63.32 -25.43
CA ILE A 15 18.98 -63.59 -25.55
C ILE A 15 18.61 -64.61 -24.41
N LEU A 16 17.31 -64.69 -24.04
CA LEU A 16 16.57 -65.65 -23.15
C LEU A 16 16.35 -65.18 -21.69
N LEU A 17 15.12 -64.94 -21.21
CA LEU A 17 13.89 -65.78 -21.07
C LEU A 17 13.96 -66.80 -19.92
N CYS A 18 13.10 -66.62 -18.90
CA CYS A 18 11.96 -67.52 -18.65
C CYS A 18 11.03 -66.98 -17.55
N ALA A 19 9.74 -67.31 -17.64
CA ALA A 19 8.71 -67.01 -16.65
C ALA A 19 8.09 -68.32 -16.13
N VAL A 20 7.55 -68.32 -14.90
CA VAL A 20 6.59 -69.34 -14.43
C VAL A 20 5.55 -68.68 -13.51
N GLN A 21 4.28 -69.02 -13.70
CA GLN A 21 3.14 -68.61 -12.87
C GLN A 21 2.81 -69.66 -11.79
N GLY A 22 2.12 -69.25 -10.72
CA GLY A 22 1.45 -70.15 -9.76
C GLY A 22 0.22 -69.47 -9.16
N VAL A 23 -0.90 -70.19 -9.05
CA VAL A 23 -2.26 -69.64 -8.81
C VAL A 23 -2.98 -70.44 -7.69
N PHE A 24 -4.10 -69.89 -7.19
CA PHE A 24 -5.14 -70.46 -6.29
C PHE A 24 -4.90 -70.30 -4.77
N SER A 25 -5.91 -70.02 -3.91
CA SER A 25 -7.28 -69.46 -4.12
C SER A 25 -8.02 -69.21 -2.78
N ARG A 26 -9.00 -68.28 -2.75
CA ARG A 26 -10.35 -68.35 -2.08
C ARG A 26 -10.47 -68.87 -0.62
N SER A 27 -11.28 -68.34 0.31
CA SER A 27 -12.50 -67.50 0.22
C SER A 27 -13.11 -67.08 1.59
N ARG A 28 -14.04 -66.10 1.54
CA ARG A 28 -15.28 -65.91 2.37
C ARG A 28 -15.20 -65.31 3.80
N SER A 29 -16.13 -64.36 4.00
CA SER A 29 -16.70 -63.73 5.21
C SER A 29 -18.25 -63.84 5.11
N PRO A 30 -19.13 -63.16 5.91
CA PRO A 30 -19.04 -62.41 7.19
C PRO A 30 -19.93 -63.14 8.25
N PRO A 31 -20.90 -62.60 9.05
CA PRO A 31 -21.25 -61.25 9.61
C PRO A 31 -21.63 -61.26 11.14
N PHE A 32 -22.34 -60.20 11.63
CA PHE A 32 -23.01 -59.99 12.95
C PHE A 32 -22.11 -59.69 14.18
N GLU A 33 -22.45 -58.82 15.15
CA GLU A 33 -23.46 -57.73 15.26
C GLU A 33 -22.96 -56.63 16.26
N ALA A 34 -23.75 -55.62 16.61
CA ALA A 34 -23.35 -54.39 17.32
C ALA A 34 -23.29 -54.48 18.86
N ASP A 35 -22.56 -53.56 19.53
CA ASP A 35 -23.15 -52.69 20.57
C ASP A 35 -22.26 -51.49 21.00
N ILE A 36 -22.82 -50.60 21.83
CA ILE A 36 -22.37 -49.22 22.12
C ILE A 36 -21.76 -49.07 23.53
N HIS A 37 -20.64 -48.34 23.71
CA HIS A 37 -20.42 -47.23 24.68
C HIS A 37 -18.93 -46.86 24.91
N THR A 38 -18.68 -45.58 25.24
CA THR A 38 -17.57 -45.00 26.07
C THR A 38 -16.12 -45.47 25.82
N ASP A 39 -15.14 -44.61 25.53
CA ASP A 39 -14.76 -43.44 26.32
C ASP A 39 -13.87 -42.43 25.56
N ALA A 40 -13.63 -41.27 26.17
CA ALA A 40 -12.73 -40.23 25.67
C ALA A 40 -11.35 -40.27 26.35
N LEU A 41 -10.38 -39.60 25.70
CA LEU A 41 -9.01 -39.27 26.15
C LEU A 41 -7.92 -40.35 26.00
N GLU A 42 -6.70 -39.82 25.82
CA GLU A 42 -5.38 -40.47 25.76
C GLU A 42 -4.90 -41.09 24.43
N TRP A 43 -4.25 -40.27 23.59
CA TRP A 43 -3.07 -40.70 22.80
C TRP A 43 -2.05 -39.57 22.67
N GLN A 44 -0.91 -39.73 23.36
CA GLN A 44 0.32 -38.94 23.15
C GLN A 44 1.50 -39.91 22.99
N ARG A 45 2.40 -39.64 22.03
CA ARG A 45 3.66 -40.37 21.72
C ARG A 45 3.44 -41.74 21.04
N GLU A 46 4.27 -42.21 20.10
CA GLU A 46 5.46 -41.68 19.38
C GLU A 46 5.50 -42.41 17.98
N ASP A 47 6.33 -42.12 16.96
CA ASP A 47 7.61 -41.42 16.86
C ASP A 47 7.86 -40.82 15.42
N LYS A 48 9.11 -40.39 15.15
CA LYS A 48 9.78 -39.94 13.90
C LYS A 48 9.53 -40.87 12.66
N THR A 49 9.55 -40.45 11.39
CA THR A 49 10.58 -39.67 10.67
C THR A 49 10.06 -39.11 9.34
N THR A 50 10.11 -37.79 9.13
CA THR A 50 10.18 -37.16 7.78
C THR A 50 10.95 -35.86 7.94
N GLU A 51 12.03 -35.68 7.17
CA GLU A 51 12.82 -34.45 7.18
C GLU A 51 11.97 -33.29 6.64
N ARG A 52 11.46 -32.43 7.53
CA ARG A 52 11.07 -31.09 7.12
C ARG A 52 12.34 -30.29 6.91
N VAL A 53 12.59 -29.91 5.67
CA VAL A 53 13.49 -28.79 5.35
C VAL A 53 12.86 -27.54 5.97
N SER A 54 13.27 -27.24 7.20
CA SER A 54 12.89 -26.01 7.88
C SER A 54 13.59 -24.85 7.18
N GLN A 55 12.85 -24.10 6.36
CA GLN A 55 13.27 -22.75 5.99
C GLN A 55 13.56 -21.97 7.27
N PRO A 56 14.66 -21.19 7.33
CA PRO A 56 14.96 -20.40 8.51
C PRO A 56 13.82 -19.40 8.73
N VAL A 57 13.20 -19.44 9.90
CA VAL A 57 12.33 -18.35 10.34
C VAL A 57 13.24 -17.14 10.51
N SER A 58 13.21 -16.22 9.55
CA SER A 58 13.83 -14.92 9.71
C SER A 58 13.19 -14.26 10.93
N LEU A 59 13.98 -14.09 11.98
CA LEU A 59 13.57 -13.23 13.10
C LEU A 59 13.38 -11.84 12.50
N TRP A 60 12.15 -11.32 12.61
CA TRP A 60 11.82 -10.02 12.04
C TRP A 60 12.71 -8.96 12.72
N ASN A 61 13.74 -8.51 12.01
CA ASN A 61 14.63 -7.42 12.41
C ASN A 61 13.89 -6.08 12.22
N GLY A 62 12.72 -5.99 12.84
CA GLY A 62 11.91 -4.79 12.86
C GLY A 62 12.74 -3.61 13.30
N THR A 63 12.77 -2.59 12.46
CA THR A 63 13.32 -1.30 12.83
C THR A 63 12.62 -0.82 14.09
N ASN A 64 13.37 -0.54 15.16
CA ASN A 64 12.85 0.03 16.41
C ASN A 64 12.52 1.53 16.23
N ASN A 65 11.89 1.87 15.12
CA ASN A 65 11.54 3.23 14.76
C ASN A 65 10.44 3.75 15.70
N ALA A 66 10.60 4.99 16.16
CA ALA A 66 9.57 5.67 16.92
C ALA A 66 8.33 6.02 16.06
N VAL A 67 8.52 6.09 14.74
CA VAL A 67 7.53 6.38 13.68
C VAL A 67 7.93 5.54 12.47
N GLU A 68 7.06 4.63 12.01
CA GLU A 68 7.29 3.90 10.77
C GLU A 68 6.78 4.72 9.57
N PRO A 69 7.48 4.72 8.42
CA PRO A 69 6.95 5.30 7.20
C PRO A 69 5.72 4.52 6.71
N PRO A 70 4.81 5.16 5.94
CA PRO A 70 3.71 4.45 5.30
C PRO A 70 4.20 3.28 4.42
N LEU A 71 3.40 2.22 4.37
CA LEU A 71 3.55 1.11 3.45
C LEU A 71 3.03 1.56 2.08
N PHE A 72 3.88 1.55 1.06
CA PHE A 72 3.51 1.98 -0.29
C PHE A 72 3.13 0.76 -1.14
N ILE A 73 1.90 0.74 -1.64
CA ILE A 73 1.30 -0.39 -2.35
C ILE A 73 0.95 0.03 -3.78
N GLY A 74 1.16 -0.87 -4.75
CA GLY A 74 0.71 -0.66 -6.13
C GLY A 74 0.13 -1.90 -6.80
N SER A 75 -0.56 -1.68 -7.92
CA SER A 75 -0.89 -2.72 -8.90
C SER A 75 -0.57 -2.23 -10.31
N PHE A 76 -0.12 -3.15 -11.17
CA PHE A 76 0.27 -2.85 -12.54
C PHE A 76 -0.01 -4.05 -13.45
N ASN A 77 -0.94 -3.89 -14.41
CA ASN A 77 -0.98 -4.77 -15.57
C ASN A 77 0.24 -4.48 -16.46
N ILE A 78 1.12 -5.46 -16.65
CA ILE A 78 2.27 -5.37 -17.57
C ILE A 78 1.95 -6.21 -18.80
N GLN A 79 1.30 -5.57 -19.78
CA GLN A 79 0.77 -6.17 -21.01
C GLN A 79 1.63 -7.33 -21.53
N THR A 80 1.13 -8.55 -21.45
CA THR A 80 1.79 -9.77 -21.95
C THR A 80 3.26 -9.86 -21.46
N LEU A 81 3.48 -9.92 -20.13
CA LEU A 81 4.78 -10.13 -19.50
C LEU A 81 5.24 -11.58 -19.69
N ALA A 82 5.57 -11.90 -20.94
CA ALA A 82 6.01 -13.21 -21.39
C ALA A 82 7.54 -13.29 -21.49
N LYS A 83 8.05 -14.51 -21.76
CA LYS A 83 9.46 -14.85 -21.99
C LYS A 83 10.22 -13.93 -22.96
N LYS A 84 9.54 -13.25 -23.88
CA LYS A 84 10.14 -12.24 -24.77
C LYS A 84 10.45 -10.95 -24.00
N LYS A 85 9.46 -10.37 -23.31
CA LYS A 85 9.58 -9.13 -22.54
C LYS A 85 10.54 -9.30 -21.36
N LEU A 86 10.44 -10.41 -20.62
CA LEU A 86 11.35 -10.82 -19.54
C LEU A 86 12.84 -10.98 -19.95
N LYS A 87 13.15 -10.95 -21.25
CA LYS A 87 14.53 -11.03 -21.77
C LYS A 87 15.02 -9.72 -22.41
N GLN A 88 14.18 -8.68 -22.44
CA GLN A 88 14.54 -7.38 -23.00
C GLN A 88 15.03 -6.46 -21.88
N SER A 89 16.33 -6.50 -21.60
CA SER A 89 16.98 -5.78 -20.48
C SER A 89 16.53 -4.33 -20.35
N TYR A 90 16.47 -3.57 -21.46
CA TYR A 90 15.99 -2.18 -21.47
C TYR A 90 14.57 -2.02 -20.90
N LEU A 91 13.63 -2.92 -21.21
CA LEU A 91 12.26 -2.86 -20.66
C LEU A 91 12.26 -3.31 -19.19
N MET A 92 13.02 -4.35 -18.88
CA MET A 92 13.11 -4.90 -17.52
C MET A 92 13.71 -3.88 -16.54
N THR A 93 14.74 -3.12 -16.93
CA THR A 93 15.30 -2.04 -16.10
C THR A 93 14.27 -0.96 -15.74
N THR A 94 13.29 -0.67 -16.61
CA THR A 94 12.20 0.26 -16.26
C THR A 94 11.15 -0.41 -15.38
N ILE A 95 10.82 -1.69 -15.61
CA ILE A 95 9.92 -2.47 -14.76
C ILE A 95 10.49 -2.63 -13.34
N GLU A 96 11.77 -2.95 -13.21
CA GLU A 96 12.51 -3.03 -11.94
C GLU A 96 12.43 -1.71 -11.16
N LYS A 97 12.74 -0.58 -11.81
CA LYS A 97 12.60 0.77 -11.22
C LYS A 97 11.17 1.08 -10.77
N ILE A 98 10.15 0.60 -11.49
CA ILE A 98 8.75 0.74 -11.09
C ILE A 98 8.49 -0.13 -9.85
N VAL A 99 8.94 -1.40 -9.82
CA VAL A 99 8.80 -2.30 -8.66
C VAL A 99 9.47 -1.71 -7.42
N HIS A 100 10.67 -1.14 -7.53
CA HIS A 100 11.44 -0.58 -6.41
C HIS A 100 10.77 0.60 -5.68
N ARG A 101 9.72 1.20 -6.25
CA ARG A 101 8.92 2.23 -5.57
C ARG A 101 8.10 1.66 -4.42
N TYR A 102 7.64 0.42 -4.56
CA TYR A 102 6.58 -0.13 -3.75
C TYR A 102 7.13 -1.11 -2.72
N ASP A 103 6.56 -1.08 -1.52
CA ASP A 103 6.80 -2.10 -0.52
C ASP A 103 6.01 -3.39 -0.79
N LEU A 104 4.92 -3.26 -1.55
CA LEU A 104 4.16 -4.35 -2.16
C LEU A 104 3.66 -3.93 -3.53
N ILE A 105 3.88 -4.74 -4.57
CA ILE A 105 3.23 -4.53 -5.88
C ILE A 105 2.67 -5.82 -6.46
N LEU A 106 1.41 -5.75 -6.88
CA LEU A 106 0.74 -6.76 -7.71
C LEU A 106 1.04 -6.51 -9.20
N ILE A 107 1.65 -7.48 -9.85
CA ILE A 107 1.90 -7.52 -11.30
C ILE A 107 0.90 -8.48 -11.95
N LEU A 108 0.17 -8.01 -12.95
CA LEU A 108 -0.77 -8.81 -13.75
C LEU A 108 -0.16 -9.12 -15.13
N GLU A 109 -0.81 -10.00 -15.88
CA GLU A 109 -0.37 -10.51 -17.19
C GLU A 109 1.03 -11.16 -17.21
N LEU A 110 1.45 -11.80 -16.12
CA LEU A 110 2.62 -12.69 -16.15
C LEU A 110 2.26 -13.95 -16.96
N MET A 111 2.72 -14.03 -18.20
CA MET A 111 2.34 -15.11 -19.14
C MET A 111 3.17 -16.40 -18.97
N THR A 112 3.74 -16.63 -17.78
CA THR A 112 4.59 -17.79 -17.53
C THR A 112 4.75 -18.11 -16.05
N ASN A 113 4.73 -19.40 -15.71
CA ASN A 113 5.10 -19.95 -14.40
C ASN A 113 6.45 -20.70 -14.46
N ASP A 114 7.26 -20.48 -15.51
CA ASP A 114 8.61 -21.04 -15.65
C ASP A 114 9.48 -20.56 -14.48
N SER A 115 9.84 -21.50 -13.59
CA SER A 115 10.54 -21.21 -12.34
C SER A 115 11.95 -20.63 -12.52
N GLN A 116 12.54 -20.74 -13.72
CA GLN A 116 13.83 -20.09 -14.02
C GLN A 116 13.60 -18.63 -14.43
N LEU A 117 12.55 -18.34 -15.20
CA LEU A 117 12.21 -16.96 -15.60
C LEU A 117 11.70 -16.14 -14.41
N THR A 118 10.82 -16.71 -13.58
CA THR A 118 10.29 -16.02 -12.39
C THR A 118 11.37 -15.80 -11.34
N ARG A 119 12.23 -16.80 -11.08
CA ARG A 119 13.39 -16.62 -10.20
C ARG A 119 14.35 -15.55 -10.74
N LYS A 120 14.68 -15.58 -12.03
CA LYS A 120 15.55 -14.56 -12.62
C LYS A 120 14.97 -13.15 -12.46
N PHE A 121 13.66 -12.98 -12.64
CA PHE A 121 13.02 -11.68 -12.44
C PHE A 121 13.17 -11.19 -10.99
N LEU A 122 13.03 -12.07 -9.99
CA LEU A 122 13.29 -11.74 -8.59
C LEU A 122 14.78 -11.43 -8.33
N GLU A 123 15.70 -12.20 -8.91
CA GLU A 123 17.15 -11.96 -8.83
C GLU A 123 17.53 -10.60 -9.44
N ASP A 124 16.94 -10.22 -10.59
CA ASP A 124 17.18 -8.93 -11.24
C ASP A 124 16.61 -7.76 -10.43
N VAL A 125 15.42 -7.90 -9.83
CA VAL A 125 14.86 -6.90 -8.90
C VAL A 125 15.76 -6.73 -7.67
N ASN A 126 16.24 -7.82 -7.07
CA ASN A 126 17.11 -7.73 -5.90
C ASN A 126 18.55 -7.27 -6.22
N LEU A 127 19.04 -7.45 -7.45
CA LEU A 127 20.38 -7.02 -7.89
C LEU A 127 20.57 -5.49 -7.80
N PHE A 128 19.49 -4.72 -7.97
CA PHE A 128 19.50 -3.26 -7.93
C PHE A 128 18.68 -2.67 -6.78
N ALA A 129 18.27 -3.50 -5.81
CA ALA A 129 17.60 -3.03 -4.61
C ALA A 129 18.56 -2.20 -3.73
N PRO A 130 18.07 -1.16 -3.02
CA PRO A 130 18.90 -0.39 -2.08
C PRO A 130 19.44 -1.24 -0.92
N ASP A 131 20.55 -0.83 -0.32
CA ASP A 131 21.14 -1.51 0.84
C ASP A 131 20.11 -1.74 1.97
N GLY A 132 19.97 -3.00 2.41
CA GLY A 132 19.00 -3.40 3.43
C GLY A 132 17.57 -3.62 2.94
N VAL A 133 17.31 -3.50 1.63
CA VAL A 133 16.04 -3.86 1.00
C VAL A 133 16.18 -5.20 0.30
N GLU A 134 15.30 -6.15 0.64
CA GLU A 134 15.17 -7.44 -0.05
C GLU A 134 13.70 -7.66 -0.40
N TYR A 135 13.44 -8.00 -1.65
CA TYR A 135 12.13 -8.44 -2.12
C TYR A 135 12.07 -9.97 -2.11
N ASP A 136 10.88 -10.49 -1.81
CA ASP A 136 10.47 -11.83 -2.21
C ASP A 136 9.28 -11.72 -3.18
N MET A 137 9.00 -12.79 -3.93
CA MET A 137 7.92 -12.83 -4.90
C MET A 137 7.12 -14.12 -4.79
N ILE A 138 5.80 -13.98 -4.68
CA ILE A 138 4.87 -15.09 -4.85
C ILE A 138 4.12 -14.97 -6.18
N VAL A 139 3.86 -16.10 -6.83
CA VAL A 139 3.11 -16.18 -8.10
C VAL A 139 1.85 -17.01 -7.86
N SER A 140 0.70 -16.54 -8.38
CA SER A 140 -0.58 -17.26 -8.33
C SER A 140 -0.47 -18.60 -9.07
N SER A 141 -1.17 -19.63 -8.58
CA SER A 141 -1.24 -20.93 -9.25
C SER A 141 -2.67 -21.24 -9.66
N ASP A 142 -2.86 -21.48 -10.97
CA ASP A 142 -4.07 -22.05 -11.55
C ASP A 142 -3.65 -22.83 -12.81
N PRO A 143 -3.89 -24.15 -12.90
CA PRO A 143 -3.49 -24.97 -14.04
C PRO A 143 -4.35 -24.76 -15.29
N HIS A 144 -5.44 -23.99 -15.21
CA HIS A 144 -6.39 -23.79 -16.31
C HIS A 144 -6.17 -22.49 -17.11
N VAL A 145 -5.23 -21.64 -16.68
CA VAL A 145 -4.92 -20.35 -17.30
C VAL A 145 -3.46 -20.27 -17.75
N ASN A 146 -3.20 -19.41 -18.74
CA ASN A 146 -1.84 -19.10 -19.23
C ASN A 146 -1.33 -17.74 -18.74
N GLU A 147 -2.00 -17.17 -17.75
CA GLU A 147 -1.81 -15.82 -17.26
C GLU A 147 -1.87 -15.84 -15.73
N PHE A 148 -0.83 -15.34 -15.09
CA PHE A 148 -0.64 -15.39 -13.65
C PHE A 148 -0.51 -13.98 -13.06
N CYS A 149 -0.86 -13.85 -11.79
CA CYS A 149 -0.51 -12.71 -10.96
C CYS A 149 0.82 -12.99 -10.27
N ALA A 150 1.69 -12.00 -10.14
CA ALA A 150 2.83 -12.03 -9.24
C ALA A 150 2.72 -10.91 -8.21
N ILE A 151 3.11 -11.15 -6.96
CA ILE A 151 3.21 -10.12 -5.94
C ILE A 151 4.64 -10.07 -5.46
N PHE A 152 5.30 -8.94 -5.73
CA PHE A 152 6.57 -8.58 -5.10
C PHE A 152 6.27 -7.90 -3.77
N TYR A 153 7.02 -8.24 -2.73
CA TYR A 153 6.87 -7.62 -1.42
C TYR A 153 8.21 -7.55 -0.68
N ARG A 154 8.39 -6.49 0.11
CA ARG A 154 9.59 -6.28 0.92
C ARG A 154 9.58 -7.14 2.18
N THR A 155 10.61 -7.97 2.35
CA THR A 155 10.72 -8.93 3.46
C THR A 155 10.98 -8.25 4.81
N ASP A 156 11.51 -7.02 4.81
CA ASP A 156 11.68 -6.20 6.02
C ASP A 156 10.37 -5.59 6.53
N LYS A 157 9.35 -5.45 5.66
CA LYS A 157 8.07 -4.83 5.99
C LYS A 157 6.91 -5.82 6.11
N LEU A 158 6.93 -6.89 5.32
CA LEU A 158 5.80 -7.80 5.13
C LEU A 158 6.25 -9.26 5.11
N ARG A 159 5.37 -10.15 5.59
CA ARG A 159 5.56 -11.60 5.55
C ARG A 159 4.26 -12.30 5.18
N ILE A 160 4.31 -13.21 4.20
CA ILE A 160 3.14 -14.01 3.83
C ILE A 160 2.80 -15.01 4.95
N LEU A 161 1.53 -15.01 5.38
CA LEU A 161 0.97 -16.00 6.30
C LEU A 161 0.29 -17.13 5.55
N LYS A 162 -0.48 -16.78 4.51
CA LYS A 162 -1.26 -17.67 3.66
C LYS A 162 -1.42 -17.06 2.28
N SER A 163 -1.59 -17.91 1.28
CA SER A 163 -1.94 -17.53 -0.08
C SER A 163 -2.71 -18.64 -0.76
N GLU A 164 -3.69 -18.28 -1.58
CA GLU A 164 -4.45 -19.20 -2.43
C GLU A 164 -5.15 -18.46 -3.57
N SER A 165 -5.39 -19.14 -4.67
CA SER A 165 -6.37 -18.70 -5.67
C SER A 165 -7.78 -19.05 -5.18
N TYR A 166 -8.79 -18.21 -5.45
CA TYR A 166 -10.17 -18.52 -5.09
C TYR A 166 -10.73 -19.70 -5.91
N HIS A 167 -11.27 -20.72 -5.23
CA HIS A 167 -11.69 -21.98 -5.85
C HIS A 167 -13.19 -22.01 -6.16
N ASP A 168 -13.59 -21.37 -7.26
CA ASP A 168 -14.89 -21.53 -7.91
C ASP A 168 -14.66 -21.82 -9.40
N PRO A 169 -15.16 -22.93 -9.97
CA PRO A 169 -14.94 -23.28 -11.37
C PRO A 169 -15.62 -22.33 -12.38
N ASP A 170 -16.81 -21.80 -12.09
CA ASP A 170 -17.77 -21.27 -13.07
C ASP A 170 -18.00 -19.75 -12.99
N THR A 171 -17.59 -19.10 -11.90
CA THR A 171 -17.81 -17.66 -11.70
C THR A 171 -16.78 -16.79 -12.42
N PHE A 172 -15.48 -17.10 -12.28
CA PHE A 172 -14.38 -16.29 -12.82
C PHE A 172 -13.55 -17.02 -13.88
N TYR A 173 -13.15 -16.30 -14.94
CA TYR A 173 -12.28 -16.80 -16.01
C TYR A 173 -10.83 -17.02 -15.56
N ARG A 174 -10.29 -16.09 -14.74
CA ARG A 174 -9.06 -16.25 -13.96
C ARG A 174 -9.46 -16.30 -12.50
N LYS A 175 -8.77 -17.05 -11.64
CA LYS A 175 -9.14 -17.09 -10.22
C LYS A 175 -8.53 -15.90 -9.46
N PRO A 176 -9.31 -15.09 -8.73
CA PRO A 176 -8.79 -14.05 -7.85
C PRO A 176 -7.74 -14.61 -6.89
N PHE A 177 -6.60 -13.93 -6.77
CA PHE A 177 -5.46 -14.41 -5.98
C PHE A 177 -5.42 -13.73 -4.62
N PHE A 178 -5.67 -14.49 -3.56
CA PHE A 178 -5.65 -14.01 -2.19
C PHE A 178 -4.29 -14.25 -1.52
N VAL A 179 -3.79 -13.23 -0.81
CA VAL A 179 -2.63 -13.34 0.08
C VAL A 179 -2.94 -12.64 1.41
N LEU A 180 -2.71 -13.35 2.52
CA LEU A 180 -2.78 -12.80 3.87
C LEU A 180 -1.38 -12.41 4.34
N PHE A 181 -1.18 -11.13 4.64
CA PHE A 181 0.09 -10.61 5.14
C PHE A 181 0.10 -10.44 6.65
N ASP A 182 1.26 -10.68 7.26
CA ASP A 182 1.69 -10.10 8.53
C ASP A 182 2.42 -8.79 8.20
N ALA A 183 1.95 -7.70 8.80
CA ALA A 183 2.32 -6.32 8.49
C ALA A 183 2.69 -5.55 9.78
N PRO A 184 3.77 -5.96 10.48
CA PRO A 184 4.13 -5.43 11.81
C PRO A 184 4.57 -3.95 11.81
N THR A 185 4.69 -3.30 10.65
CA THR A 185 4.96 -1.87 10.49
C THR A 185 3.69 -1.00 10.54
N LEU A 186 2.50 -1.57 10.34
CA LEU A 186 1.24 -0.83 10.23
C LEU A 186 0.62 -0.50 11.60
N ARG A 187 -0.11 0.63 11.66
CA ARG A 187 -0.84 1.07 12.85
C ARG A 187 -2.11 0.26 13.02
N ASP A 188 -2.27 -0.38 14.19
CA ASP A 188 -3.44 -1.16 14.65
C ASP A 188 -3.91 -2.35 13.76
N MET A 189 -3.49 -2.41 12.50
CA MET A 189 -3.76 -3.42 11.49
C MET A 189 -2.54 -4.31 11.26
N LYS A 190 -2.22 -5.17 12.22
CA LYS A 190 -1.03 -6.06 12.15
C LYS A 190 -1.07 -7.10 11.02
N ARG A 191 -2.25 -7.34 10.44
CA ARG A 191 -2.47 -8.26 9.31
C ARG A 191 -3.51 -7.64 8.39
N PHE A 192 -3.37 -7.85 7.10
CA PHE A 192 -4.39 -7.50 6.10
C PHE A 192 -4.42 -8.54 4.98
N GLY A 193 -5.58 -8.68 4.35
CA GLY A 193 -5.74 -9.48 3.14
C GLY A 193 -5.50 -8.64 1.88
N LEU A 194 -4.96 -9.27 0.84
CA LEU A 194 -4.91 -8.72 -0.51
C LEU A 194 -5.62 -9.70 -1.46
N ILE A 195 -6.61 -9.23 -2.21
CA ILE A 195 -7.19 -9.91 -3.37
C ILE A 195 -6.65 -9.22 -4.63
N GLY A 196 -5.70 -9.85 -5.30
CA GLY A 196 -5.21 -9.41 -6.61
C GLY A 196 -6.01 -10.05 -7.73
N PHE A 197 -6.50 -9.27 -8.70
CA PHE A 197 -7.34 -9.82 -9.76
C PHE A 197 -7.26 -9.06 -11.10
N HIS A 198 -7.23 -9.80 -12.20
CA HIS A 198 -7.45 -9.29 -13.55
C HIS A 198 -8.81 -9.78 -14.06
N VAL A 199 -9.79 -8.88 -14.11
CA VAL A 199 -11.15 -9.11 -14.61
C VAL A 199 -11.15 -9.29 -16.12
N LYS A 200 -11.93 -10.24 -16.64
CA LYS A 200 -12.08 -10.46 -18.08
C LYS A 200 -12.98 -9.37 -18.70
N PRO A 201 -12.52 -8.62 -19.71
CA PRO A 201 -13.26 -7.46 -20.23
C PRO A 201 -14.69 -7.77 -20.70
N SER A 202 -14.93 -8.93 -21.31
CA SER A 202 -16.25 -9.35 -21.77
C SER A 202 -17.19 -9.91 -20.69
N GLN A 203 -16.71 -9.99 -19.44
CA GLN A 203 -17.48 -10.45 -18.27
C GLN A 203 -17.37 -9.45 -17.11
N ALA A 204 -16.90 -8.22 -17.36
CA ALA A 204 -16.46 -7.29 -16.32
C ALA A 204 -17.49 -7.03 -15.23
N VAL A 205 -18.72 -6.65 -15.60
CA VAL A 205 -19.82 -6.42 -14.65
C VAL A 205 -20.05 -7.63 -13.73
N ARG A 206 -20.05 -8.86 -14.27
CA ARG A 206 -20.26 -10.10 -13.48
C ARG A 206 -19.08 -10.42 -12.57
N GLU A 207 -17.86 -10.30 -13.07
CA GLU A 207 -16.67 -10.66 -12.31
C GLU A 207 -16.32 -9.62 -11.24
N ILE A 208 -16.61 -8.33 -11.44
CA ILE A 208 -16.45 -7.31 -10.38
C ILE A 208 -17.52 -7.50 -9.30
N ASP A 209 -18.77 -7.76 -9.69
CA ASP A 209 -19.88 -8.03 -8.76
C ASP A 209 -19.57 -9.21 -7.83
N ALA A 210 -19.14 -10.33 -8.40
CA ALA A 210 -18.78 -11.54 -7.65
C ALA A 210 -17.57 -11.39 -6.70
N LEU A 211 -16.78 -10.31 -6.76
CA LEU A 211 -15.68 -10.10 -5.81
C LEU A 211 -16.18 -9.93 -4.35
N VAL A 212 -17.45 -9.58 -4.14
CA VAL A 212 -18.05 -9.55 -2.79
C VAL A 212 -18.07 -10.95 -2.17
N GLU A 213 -18.43 -11.99 -2.94
CA GLU A 213 -18.39 -13.38 -2.47
C GLU A 213 -16.97 -13.85 -2.14
N VAL A 214 -15.96 -13.34 -2.86
CA VAL A 214 -14.54 -13.64 -2.60
C VAL A 214 -14.07 -12.94 -1.32
N TYR A 215 -14.47 -11.68 -1.11
CA TYR A 215 -14.22 -10.95 0.13
C TYR A 215 -14.81 -11.70 1.32
N ASP A 216 -16.11 -12.04 1.28
CA ASP A 216 -16.80 -12.71 2.38
C ASP A 216 -16.22 -14.11 2.67
N PHE A 217 -15.90 -14.88 1.61
CA PHE A 217 -15.26 -16.18 1.78
C PHE A 217 -13.89 -16.06 2.46
N MET A 218 -13.02 -15.15 2.01
CA MET A 218 -11.69 -14.98 2.60
C MET A 218 -11.78 -14.40 4.02
N LYS A 219 -12.71 -13.47 4.26
CA LYS A 219 -13.05 -12.93 5.57
C LYS A 219 -13.42 -14.02 6.55
N MET A 220 -14.36 -14.90 6.19
CA MET A 220 -14.79 -16.01 7.03
C MET A 220 -13.71 -17.08 7.20
N LYS A 221 -12.98 -17.42 6.14
CA LYS A 221 -11.94 -18.47 6.16
C LYS A 221 -10.72 -18.09 7.00
N TYR A 222 -10.34 -16.83 7.00
CA TYR A 222 -9.12 -16.35 7.66
C TYR A 222 -9.35 -15.44 8.87
N ASN A 223 -10.61 -15.11 9.17
CA ASN A 223 -11.01 -14.16 10.22
C ASN A 223 -10.24 -12.83 10.06
N ILE A 224 -10.42 -12.22 8.89
CA ILE A 224 -9.75 -10.97 8.48
C ILE A 224 -10.76 -10.08 7.75
N GLU A 225 -11.05 -8.91 8.30
CA GLU A 225 -12.02 -7.98 7.70
C GLU A 225 -11.35 -6.89 6.86
N ASP A 226 -10.11 -6.55 7.25
CA ASP A 226 -9.24 -5.58 6.60
C ASP A 226 -8.62 -6.20 5.32
N ILE A 227 -9.27 -5.96 4.18
CA ILE A 227 -8.87 -6.53 2.88
C ILE A 227 -8.79 -5.43 1.83
N LEU A 228 -7.67 -5.39 1.12
CA LEU A 228 -7.45 -4.61 -0.10
C LEU A 228 -7.77 -5.48 -1.32
N LEU A 229 -8.54 -4.97 -2.27
CA LEU A 229 -8.76 -5.57 -3.58
C LEU A 229 -8.16 -4.65 -4.64
N MET A 230 -7.33 -5.17 -5.54
CA MET A 230 -6.76 -4.34 -6.61
C MET A 230 -6.39 -5.11 -7.87
N GLY A 231 -6.33 -4.39 -8.97
CA GLY A 231 -5.89 -4.88 -10.27
C GLY A 231 -6.58 -4.22 -11.45
N ASP A 232 -6.35 -4.75 -12.64
CA ASP A 232 -7.12 -4.40 -13.84
C ASP A 232 -8.51 -5.00 -13.73
N PHE A 233 -9.48 -4.18 -13.33
CA PHE A 233 -10.86 -4.60 -13.21
C PHE A 233 -11.62 -4.43 -14.53
N ASN A 234 -11.00 -3.91 -15.59
CA ASN A 234 -11.66 -3.48 -16.82
C ASN A 234 -12.92 -2.63 -16.53
N ALA A 235 -12.86 -1.83 -15.47
CA ALA A 235 -14.04 -1.22 -14.85
C ALA A 235 -14.39 0.15 -15.42
N ASP A 236 -14.44 0.29 -16.75
CA ASP A 236 -14.88 1.52 -17.43
C ASP A 236 -15.19 1.30 -18.93
N CYS A 237 -15.50 2.39 -19.64
CA CYS A 237 -15.53 2.50 -21.09
C CYS A 237 -16.53 1.53 -21.74
N ASP A 238 -16.06 0.65 -22.63
CA ASP A 238 -16.94 -0.28 -23.37
C ASP A 238 -17.35 -1.50 -22.54
N TYR A 239 -16.69 -1.76 -21.39
CA TYR A 239 -16.82 -2.97 -20.58
C TYR A 239 -17.78 -2.81 -19.40
N VAL A 240 -17.71 -1.68 -18.68
CA VAL A 240 -18.66 -1.31 -17.61
C VAL A 240 -19.18 0.09 -17.91
N LYS A 241 -20.49 0.20 -18.18
CA LYS A 241 -21.13 1.47 -18.56
C LYS A 241 -21.81 2.09 -17.34
N GLU A 242 -22.11 3.39 -17.41
CA GLU A 242 -22.77 4.16 -16.34
C GLU A 242 -23.96 3.40 -15.70
N LYS A 243 -24.85 2.86 -16.53
CA LYS A 243 -26.04 2.07 -16.14
C LYS A 243 -25.78 0.64 -15.63
N ASP A 244 -24.53 0.20 -15.56
CA ASP A 244 -24.16 -1.13 -15.11
C ASP A 244 -23.58 -1.11 -13.69
N TRP A 245 -23.09 0.06 -13.23
CA TRP A 245 -22.63 0.27 -11.85
C TRP A 245 -23.71 0.04 -10.78
N GLU A 246 -24.99 0.32 -11.09
CA GLU A 246 -26.11 0.03 -10.19
C GLU A 246 -26.33 -1.48 -9.91
N LYS A 247 -25.62 -2.35 -10.64
CA LYS A 247 -25.74 -3.82 -10.58
C LYS A 247 -24.50 -4.49 -9.98
N ILE A 248 -23.49 -3.71 -9.62
CA ILE A 248 -22.23 -4.21 -9.06
C ILE A 248 -22.32 -4.01 -7.55
N GLU A 249 -22.47 -5.09 -6.79
CA GLU A 249 -22.55 -5.01 -5.33
C GLU A 249 -21.27 -4.41 -4.75
N LEU A 250 -20.09 -4.77 -5.28
CA LEU A 250 -18.80 -4.19 -4.84
C LEU A 250 -18.76 -2.66 -4.95
N TRP A 251 -19.59 -2.04 -5.79
CA TRP A 251 -19.71 -0.58 -5.92
C TRP A 251 -20.85 0.01 -5.07
N THR A 252 -21.99 -0.68 -5.01
CA THR A 252 -23.20 -0.17 -4.35
C THR A 252 -23.25 -0.45 -2.84
N ASN A 253 -22.47 -1.42 -2.36
CA ASN A 253 -22.39 -1.80 -0.95
C ASN A 253 -21.39 -0.91 -0.19
N PRO A 254 -21.83 -0.13 0.83
CA PRO A 254 -20.99 0.85 1.52
C PRO A 254 -19.90 0.24 2.42
N THR A 255 -19.79 -1.09 2.47
CA THR A 255 -18.65 -1.80 3.09
C THR A 255 -17.35 -1.57 2.30
N PHE A 256 -17.46 -1.24 1.01
CA PHE A 256 -16.32 -1.11 0.10
C PHE A 256 -16.08 0.35 -0.31
N THR A 257 -14.86 0.83 -0.10
CA THR A 257 -14.42 2.16 -0.54
C THR A 257 -13.53 2.03 -1.77
N TRP A 258 -13.93 2.67 -2.87
CA TRP A 258 -13.15 2.75 -4.10
C TRP A 258 -12.22 3.96 -4.05
N LEU A 259 -10.94 3.74 -4.37
CA LEU A 259 -9.87 4.74 -4.27
C LEU A 259 -9.46 5.35 -5.60
N ILE A 260 -9.59 4.59 -6.69
CA ILE A 260 -9.39 5.09 -8.06
C ILE A 260 -10.78 5.37 -8.62
N ASP A 261 -11.11 6.65 -8.82
CA ASP A 261 -12.42 7.11 -9.30
C ASP A 261 -12.61 6.90 -10.81
N HIS A 262 -13.81 7.18 -11.34
CA HIS A 262 -14.12 7.01 -12.77
C HIS A 262 -13.55 8.10 -13.70
N SER A 263 -12.89 9.13 -13.16
CA SER A 263 -12.23 10.19 -13.95
C SER A 263 -10.74 9.93 -14.18
N ALA A 264 -10.16 8.94 -13.49
CA ALA A 264 -8.79 8.52 -13.68
C ALA A 264 -8.55 7.88 -15.06
N ASP A 265 -7.43 8.22 -15.71
CA ASP A 265 -6.95 7.49 -16.89
C ASP A 265 -5.89 6.48 -16.45
N THR A 266 -6.23 5.20 -16.38
CA THR A 266 -5.29 4.13 -16.01
C THR A 266 -4.59 3.53 -17.23
N THR A 267 -4.75 4.09 -18.43
CA THR A 267 -4.21 3.53 -19.67
C THR A 267 -3.13 4.41 -20.30
N THR A 268 -2.14 3.79 -20.94
CA THR A 268 -1.14 4.52 -21.75
C THR A 268 -1.65 4.79 -23.18
N ASN A 269 -2.85 4.33 -23.53
CA ASN A 269 -3.44 4.35 -24.87
C ASN A 269 -3.96 5.76 -25.28
N TYR A 270 -4.76 5.84 -26.36
CA TYR A 270 -5.38 7.11 -26.81
C TYR A 270 -6.78 7.35 -26.26
N ARG A 271 -7.40 6.35 -25.63
CA ARG A 271 -8.69 6.46 -24.95
C ARG A 271 -8.41 6.50 -23.46
N SER A 272 -8.89 7.53 -22.79
CA SER A 272 -8.87 7.61 -21.34
C SER A 272 -9.94 6.68 -20.76
N CYS A 273 -9.53 5.77 -19.86
CA CYS A 273 -10.41 4.81 -19.19
C CYS A 273 -9.90 4.48 -17.78
N ALA A 274 -10.80 4.37 -16.81
CA ALA A 274 -10.52 3.97 -15.42
C ALA A 274 -10.61 2.44 -15.25
N LEU A 275 -9.76 1.68 -15.94
CA LEU A 275 -9.82 0.21 -15.97
C LEU A 275 -9.30 -0.42 -14.67
N ASP A 276 -8.16 0.08 -14.18
CA ASP A 276 -7.46 -0.42 -13.01
C ASP A 276 -8.01 0.21 -11.74
N ARG A 277 -8.25 -0.58 -10.71
CA ARG A 277 -8.93 -0.14 -9.48
C ARG A 277 -8.21 -0.60 -8.23
N ILE A 278 -8.34 0.22 -7.18
CA ILE A 278 -8.04 -0.15 -5.80
C ILE A 278 -9.33 0.06 -5.00
N VAL A 279 -9.74 -0.97 -4.28
CA VAL A 279 -10.93 -1.00 -3.42
C VAL A 279 -10.51 -1.57 -2.07
N TYR A 280 -11.09 -1.12 -0.96
CA TYR A 280 -10.81 -1.71 0.35
C TYR A 280 -12.08 -1.87 1.20
N ALA A 281 -12.00 -2.75 2.19
CA ALA A 281 -12.97 -2.92 3.25
C ALA A 281 -12.26 -3.17 4.59
N GLY A 282 -12.98 -2.97 5.71
CA GLY A 282 -12.49 -3.13 7.09
C GLY A 282 -12.24 -1.81 7.82
N GLU A 283 -12.54 -1.77 9.13
CA GLU A 283 -12.46 -0.55 9.95
C GLU A 283 -11.02 -0.07 10.14
N ASN A 284 -10.06 -0.98 10.38
CA ASN A 284 -8.66 -0.61 10.56
C ASN A 284 -8.05 -0.20 9.23
N MET A 285 -8.44 -0.85 8.13
CA MET A 285 -8.05 -0.47 6.77
C MET A 285 -8.56 0.94 6.43
N ASN A 286 -9.83 1.26 6.73
CA ASN A 286 -10.38 2.61 6.59
C ASN A 286 -9.58 3.65 7.42
N ALA A 287 -9.26 3.33 8.66
CA ALA A 287 -8.46 4.19 9.53
C ALA A 287 -6.96 4.27 9.14
N ALA A 288 -6.46 3.36 8.29
CA ALA A 288 -5.05 3.29 7.89
C ALA A 288 -4.79 3.74 6.44
N VAL A 289 -5.75 3.65 5.54
CA VAL A 289 -5.60 4.08 4.13
C VAL A 289 -5.53 5.59 4.02
N ILE A 290 -4.53 6.06 3.27
CA ILE A 290 -4.31 7.48 2.99
C ILE A 290 -5.01 7.79 1.66
N MET A 291 -6.30 8.13 1.69
CA MET A 291 -7.12 8.27 0.48
C MET A 291 -6.53 9.25 -0.55
N SER A 292 -5.99 10.39 -0.10
CA SER A 292 -5.32 11.39 -0.95
C SER A 292 -4.01 10.93 -1.60
N SER A 293 -3.47 9.77 -1.19
CA SER A 293 -2.30 9.15 -1.82
C SER A 293 -2.66 8.20 -2.97
N ALA A 294 -3.94 7.87 -3.14
CA ALA A 294 -4.40 7.04 -4.23
C ALA A 294 -4.29 7.79 -5.55
N ARG A 295 -3.50 7.26 -6.51
CA ARG A 295 -3.34 7.88 -7.83
C ARG A 295 -2.88 6.89 -8.90
N VAL A 296 -2.98 7.33 -10.14
CA VAL A 296 -2.31 6.71 -11.28
C VAL A 296 -0.87 7.23 -11.36
N PHE A 297 0.09 6.35 -11.65
CA PHE A 297 1.50 6.69 -11.77
C PHE A 297 1.97 6.71 -13.23
N ASP A 298 1.92 7.89 -13.85
CA ASP A 298 2.60 8.17 -15.12
C ASP A 298 4.12 8.26 -14.91
N TYR A 299 4.80 7.12 -15.07
CA TYR A 299 6.23 6.98 -14.83
C TYR A 299 7.13 7.71 -15.85
N ARG A 300 6.57 8.34 -16.88
CA ARG A 300 7.36 9.01 -17.94
C ARG A 300 8.24 10.13 -17.42
N GLN A 301 7.72 10.97 -16.52
CA GLN A 301 8.47 12.11 -15.98
C GLN A 301 9.53 11.68 -14.97
N GLU A 302 9.21 10.72 -14.10
CA GLU A 302 10.13 10.26 -13.05
C GLU A 302 11.26 9.37 -13.58
N LEU A 303 11.04 8.66 -14.69
CA LEU A 303 12.02 7.72 -15.28
C LEU A 303 12.65 8.19 -16.60
N ASP A 304 12.31 9.39 -17.08
CA ASP A 304 12.74 9.97 -18.37
C ASP A 304 12.49 9.03 -19.57
N VAL A 305 11.24 8.56 -19.71
CA VAL A 305 10.82 7.68 -20.81
C VAL A 305 9.71 8.30 -21.66
N THR A 306 9.80 8.14 -22.97
CA THR A 306 8.78 8.64 -23.90
C THR A 306 7.47 7.82 -23.82
N MET A 307 6.38 8.36 -24.36
CA MET A 307 5.11 7.61 -24.48
C MET A 307 5.25 6.35 -25.37
N GLU A 308 6.14 6.38 -26.37
CA GLU A 308 6.40 5.21 -27.21
C GLU A 308 7.12 4.09 -26.44
N GLU A 309 8.01 4.46 -25.52
CA GLU A 309 8.73 3.52 -24.64
C GLU A 309 7.83 2.98 -23.53
N ALA A 310 7.00 3.83 -22.92
CA ALA A 310 5.97 3.41 -21.97
C ALA A 310 5.03 2.35 -22.58
N ARG A 311 4.55 2.58 -23.81
CA ARG A 311 3.72 1.62 -24.56
C ARG A 311 4.41 0.30 -24.93
N LYS A 312 5.75 0.24 -24.90
CA LYS A 312 6.49 -1.04 -25.04
C LYS A 312 6.53 -1.82 -23.72
N ILE A 313 6.36 -1.13 -22.59
CA ILE A 313 6.28 -1.72 -21.25
C ILE A 313 4.85 -2.18 -20.97
N SER A 314 3.84 -1.32 -21.11
CA SER A 314 2.43 -1.68 -20.96
C SER A 314 1.48 -0.67 -21.63
N ASP A 315 0.25 -1.11 -21.93
CA ASP A 315 -0.89 -0.26 -22.26
C ASP A 315 -1.68 0.22 -21.03
N HIS A 316 -1.26 -0.18 -19.82
CA HIS A 316 -1.74 0.34 -18.53
C HIS A 316 -0.68 1.19 -17.81
N TRP A 317 -1.12 2.06 -16.91
CA TRP A 317 -0.28 2.70 -15.89
C TRP A 317 -0.40 1.93 -14.57
N PRO A 318 0.64 1.91 -13.72
CA PRO A 318 0.48 1.48 -12.33
C PRO A 318 -0.52 2.38 -11.59
N ILE A 319 -1.33 1.77 -10.73
CA ILE A 319 -2.16 2.43 -9.72
C ILE A 319 -1.52 2.22 -8.35
N GLU A 320 -1.49 3.25 -7.51
CA GLU A 320 -0.74 3.24 -6.25
C GLU A 320 -1.51 3.89 -5.09
N VAL A 321 -1.26 3.43 -3.86
CA VAL A 321 -1.82 3.96 -2.59
C VAL A 321 -0.86 3.72 -1.43
N LYS A 322 -0.93 4.56 -0.38
CA LYS A 322 -0.18 4.38 0.88
C LYS A 322 -1.10 3.99 2.04
N ILE A 323 -0.60 3.13 2.93
CA ILE A 323 -1.23 2.77 4.21
C ILE A 323 -0.34 3.26 5.37
N ARG A 324 -0.92 3.94 6.36
CA ARG A 324 -0.24 4.57 7.50
C ARG A 324 0.62 3.59 8.30
N GLY A 325 1.86 3.98 8.54
CA GLY A 325 2.77 3.29 9.47
C GLY A 325 2.36 3.51 10.93
N LYS A 326 2.78 2.60 11.81
CA LYS A 326 2.58 2.74 13.26
C LYS A 326 3.48 3.84 13.84
N MET A 327 3.02 4.44 14.92
CA MET A 327 3.88 5.15 15.85
C MET A 327 4.13 4.30 17.10
N SER A 328 5.26 4.52 17.76
CA SER A 328 5.48 3.98 19.10
C SER A 328 4.52 4.64 20.10
N ARG A 329 3.99 3.87 21.06
CA ARG A 329 3.12 4.39 22.13
C ARG A 329 3.75 5.53 22.95
N VAL A 330 5.09 5.60 22.99
CA VAL A 330 5.82 6.71 23.63
C VAL A 330 5.71 7.96 22.76
N ALA A 331 5.90 7.84 21.44
CA ALA A 331 5.71 8.94 20.50
C ALA A 331 4.26 9.46 20.52
N GLU A 332 3.27 8.58 20.39
CA GLU A 332 1.84 8.94 20.42
C GLU A 332 1.43 9.69 21.71
N LYS A 333 2.04 9.34 22.84
CA LYS A 333 1.70 9.92 24.15
C LYS A 333 2.45 11.23 24.46
N HIS A 334 3.65 11.41 23.92
CA HIS A 334 4.58 12.46 24.37
C HIS A 334 4.98 13.46 23.28
N LEU A 335 4.67 13.21 22.02
CA LEU A 335 4.97 14.11 20.91
C LEU A 335 3.69 14.76 20.37
N THR A 336 3.81 16.03 20.00
CA THR A 336 2.80 16.81 19.29
C THR A 336 3.49 17.49 18.13
N SER A 337 2.86 17.53 16.94
CA SER A 337 3.39 18.26 15.79
C SER A 337 2.56 19.52 15.54
N ASP A 338 3.20 20.53 14.97
CA ASP A 338 2.59 21.78 14.51
C ASP A 338 3.21 22.15 13.16
N THR A 339 2.37 22.44 12.16
CA THR A 339 2.81 23.07 10.91
C THR A 339 2.65 24.57 11.04
N CYS A 340 3.74 25.31 10.82
CA CYS A 340 3.80 26.75 11.08
C CYS A 340 4.46 27.54 9.95
N PHE A 341 4.06 28.80 9.80
CA PHE A 341 4.82 29.82 9.09
C PHE A 341 5.04 31.04 9.99
N SER A 342 6.10 31.82 9.74
CA SER A 342 6.28 33.11 10.41
C SER A 342 6.51 34.27 9.45
N ILE A 343 6.09 35.46 9.88
CA ILE A 343 6.33 36.75 9.23
C ILE A 343 7.12 37.62 10.21
N LYS A 344 8.33 38.04 9.79
CA LYS A 344 9.25 38.87 10.56
C LYS A 344 9.24 40.30 10.01
N ASP A 345 9.26 41.28 10.91
CA ASP A 345 9.37 42.69 10.58
C ASP A 345 10.50 43.31 11.41
N SER A 346 11.48 43.92 10.73
CA SER A 346 12.65 44.56 11.34
C SER A 346 12.38 46.00 11.78
N ARG A 347 11.18 46.54 11.53
CA ARG A 347 10.75 47.81 12.10
C ARG A 347 10.50 47.62 13.59
N LEU A 348 11.20 48.38 14.43
CA LEU A 348 11.02 48.35 15.88
C LEU A 348 9.62 48.85 16.27
N PRO A 349 8.83 48.07 17.03
CA PRO A 349 7.54 48.52 17.52
C PRO A 349 7.65 49.75 18.43
N ASN A 350 6.91 50.81 18.10
CA ASN A 350 6.85 52.02 18.92
C ASN A 350 5.85 51.87 20.09
N ALA A 351 6.05 50.82 20.90
CA ALA A 351 5.14 50.46 21.98
C ALA A 351 5.90 49.98 23.24
N THR A 352 5.51 50.48 24.41
CA THR A 352 6.11 50.03 25.69
C THR A 352 5.61 48.64 26.06
N ARG A 353 6.43 47.83 26.73
CA ARG A 353 6.03 46.47 27.19
C ARG A 353 4.72 46.47 28.02
N GLU A 354 4.43 47.55 28.74
CA GLU A 354 3.17 47.74 29.48
C GLU A 354 1.97 48.02 28.56
N SER A 355 2.12 48.91 27.56
CA SER A 355 1.06 49.18 26.57
C SER A 355 0.70 47.92 25.78
N ILE A 356 1.71 47.14 25.36
CA ILE A 356 1.55 45.85 24.70
C ILE A 356 0.78 44.87 25.60
N ARG A 357 1.17 44.75 26.88
CA ARG A 357 0.49 43.88 27.85
C ARG A 357 -0.97 44.29 28.13
N LYS A 358 -1.29 45.58 28.10
CA LYS A 358 -2.65 46.08 28.31
C LYS A 358 -3.55 45.80 27.10
N ALA A 359 -3.07 46.13 25.89
CA ALA A 359 -3.87 45.99 24.67
C ALA A 359 -4.04 44.53 24.21
N SER A 360 -3.00 43.69 24.40
CA SER A 360 -3.08 42.24 24.10
C SER A 360 -4.21 41.52 24.85
N ARG A 361 -4.50 41.91 26.09
CA ARG A 361 -5.65 41.36 26.86
C ARG A 361 -6.99 41.65 26.17
N ASN A 362 -7.15 42.84 25.59
CA ASN A 362 -8.38 43.22 24.87
C ASN A 362 -8.51 42.45 23.53
N ALA A 363 -7.39 41.98 22.97
CA ALA A 363 -7.36 41.10 21.80
C ALA A 363 -7.43 39.60 22.16
N HIS A 364 -7.64 39.24 23.43
CA HIS A 364 -7.62 37.86 23.94
C HIS A 364 -6.27 37.12 23.77
N PHE A 365 -5.15 37.83 23.86
CA PHE A 365 -3.81 37.25 23.93
C PHE A 365 -3.30 37.21 25.38
N THR A 366 -2.67 36.10 25.74
CA THR A 366 -1.90 35.96 26.98
C THR A 366 -0.51 36.54 26.80
N ALA A 367 -0.05 37.39 27.73
CA ALA A 367 1.17 38.18 27.58
C ALA A 367 2.24 37.84 28.64
N THR A 368 3.35 37.25 28.18
CA THR A 368 4.49 36.79 29.00
C THR A 368 5.70 37.71 28.77
N SER A 369 6.25 38.27 29.86
CA SER A 369 7.45 39.11 29.78
C SER A 369 8.70 38.25 29.65
N LEU A 370 9.59 38.61 28.73
CA LEU A 370 10.92 38.02 28.54
C LEU A 370 12.00 39.06 28.92
N PRO A 371 13.26 38.66 29.19
CA PRO A 371 14.34 39.63 29.37
C PRO A 371 14.47 40.57 28.16
N THR A 372 14.46 39.98 26.96
CA THR A 372 14.66 40.63 25.65
C THR A 372 13.38 41.08 24.95
N GLY A 373 12.23 41.10 25.63
CA GLY A 373 10.98 41.45 24.96
C GLY A 373 9.69 41.06 25.69
N ILE A 374 8.64 40.83 24.91
CA ILE A 374 7.34 40.33 25.35
C ILE A 374 6.77 39.34 24.32
N LEU A 375 6.25 38.21 24.81
CA LEU A 375 5.60 37.18 24.02
C LEU A 375 4.09 37.27 24.22
N LEU A 376 3.34 37.29 23.13
CA LEU A 376 1.88 37.19 23.11
C LEU A 376 1.47 35.83 22.53
N ARG A 377 0.50 35.15 23.15
CA ARG A 377 -0.04 33.88 22.66
C ARG A 377 -1.57 33.89 22.68
N ASN A 378 -2.17 33.51 21.55
CA ASN A 378 -3.58 33.15 21.44
C ASN A 378 -3.66 31.71 20.89
N GLU A 379 -4.64 30.94 21.36
CA GLU A 379 -4.94 29.60 20.87
C GLU A 379 -6.45 29.44 20.72
N THR A 380 -6.86 28.73 19.66
CA THR A 380 -8.27 28.49 19.32
C THR A 380 -8.37 27.19 18.52
N ASP A 381 -9.56 26.59 18.50
CA ASP A 381 -9.93 25.40 17.73
C ASP A 381 -10.58 25.72 16.38
N SER A 382 -10.67 27.00 15.99
CA SER A 382 -11.25 27.45 14.72
C SER A 382 -10.26 28.29 13.90
N PHE A 383 -10.15 27.97 12.61
CA PHE A 383 -9.35 28.72 11.64
C PHE A 383 -9.84 30.18 11.53
N ASP A 384 -11.14 30.39 11.41
CA ASP A 384 -11.73 31.74 11.31
C ASP A 384 -11.48 32.57 12.57
N LEU A 385 -11.61 31.96 13.76
CA LEU A 385 -11.29 32.63 15.02
C LEU A 385 -9.79 32.96 15.15
N MET A 386 -8.91 32.19 14.51
CA MET A 386 -7.47 32.49 14.43
C MET A 386 -7.22 33.72 13.55
N LEU A 387 -7.86 33.81 12.38
CA LEU A 387 -7.79 35.00 11.52
C LEU A 387 -8.34 36.23 12.25
N GLU A 388 -9.52 36.12 12.88
CA GLU A 388 -10.10 37.18 13.71
C GLU A 388 -9.17 37.61 14.86
N ALA A 389 -8.42 36.70 15.47
CA ALA A 389 -7.47 37.02 16.54
C ALA A 389 -6.31 37.89 16.01
N VAL A 390 -5.81 37.62 14.81
CA VAL A 390 -4.79 38.46 14.14
C VAL A 390 -5.35 39.87 13.89
N GLU A 391 -6.55 40.00 13.34
CA GLU A 391 -7.19 41.30 13.10
C GLU A 391 -7.50 42.08 14.39
N LYS A 392 -7.96 41.38 15.45
CA LYS A 392 -8.22 42.00 16.76
C LYS A 392 -6.92 42.49 17.39
N LEU A 393 -5.83 41.72 17.25
CA LEU A 393 -4.51 42.16 17.70
C LEU A 393 -4.01 43.36 16.91
N ARG A 394 -4.17 43.36 15.58
CA ARG A 394 -3.80 44.49 14.71
C ARG A 394 -4.54 45.78 15.05
N ARG A 395 -5.83 45.68 15.38
CA ARG A 395 -6.67 46.81 15.82
C ARG A 395 -6.26 47.32 17.21
N ALA A 396 -5.84 46.43 18.10
CA ALA A 396 -5.41 46.77 19.47
C ALA A 396 -3.96 47.30 19.53
N LEU A 397 -3.08 46.84 18.64
CA LEU A 397 -1.64 47.12 18.63
C LEU A 397 -1.11 47.41 17.20
N PRO A 398 -1.51 48.53 16.59
CA PRO A 398 -1.10 48.91 15.23
C PRO A 398 0.42 49.13 15.08
N ASP A 399 1.10 49.49 16.17
CA ASP A 399 2.55 49.72 16.20
C ASP A 399 3.37 48.44 16.42
N VAL A 400 2.73 47.29 16.71
CA VAL A 400 3.39 46.00 16.97
C VAL A 400 3.20 45.03 15.81
N LEU A 401 1.95 44.91 15.38
CA LEU A 401 1.56 44.15 14.20
C LEU A 401 1.29 45.18 13.11
N THR A 402 2.12 45.22 12.08
CA THR A 402 1.97 46.18 10.99
C THR A 402 0.87 45.73 10.01
N ARG A 403 0.40 46.64 9.15
CA ARG A 403 -0.61 46.28 8.13
C ARG A 403 -0.04 45.27 7.14
N GLU A 404 1.22 45.43 6.76
CA GLU A 404 1.88 44.53 5.81
C GLU A 404 2.06 43.12 6.41
N GLN A 405 2.32 43.02 7.72
CA GLN A 405 2.34 41.74 8.43
C GLN A 405 0.96 41.07 8.46
N GLU A 406 -0.10 41.80 8.84
CA GLU A 406 -1.48 41.28 8.85
C GLU A 406 -1.89 40.75 7.48
N GLU A 407 -1.76 41.56 6.42
CA GLU A 407 -2.14 41.17 5.06
C GLU A 407 -1.34 39.96 4.57
N ALA A 408 -0.04 39.87 4.89
CA ALA A 408 0.78 38.72 4.57
C ALA A 408 0.37 37.45 5.33
N ILE A 409 -0.01 37.57 6.62
CA ILE A 409 -0.50 36.44 7.43
C ILE A 409 -1.81 35.92 6.87
N LEU A 410 -2.79 36.81 6.66
CA LEU A 410 -4.10 36.46 6.14
C LEU A 410 -3.98 35.85 4.73
N PHE A 411 -3.16 36.41 3.85
CA PHE A 411 -2.91 35.83 2.53
C PHE A 411 -2.34 34.42 2.62
N LYS A 412 -1.27 34.21 3.40
CA LYS A 412 -0.63 32.89 3.50
C LYS A 412 -1.54 31.85 4.15
N ALA A 413 -2.23 32.19 5.23
CA ALA A 413 -3.15 31.27 5.91
C ALA A 413 -4.28 30.81 4.99
N ASN A 414 -4.89 31.73 4.23
CA ASN A 414 -5.97 31.40 3.28
C ASN A 414 -5.48 30.70 1.98
N ASN A 415 -4.16 30.58 1.77
CA ASN A 415 -3.57 29.91 0.60
C ASN A 415 -2.67 28.74 1.03
N GLY A 416 -3.17 27.90 1.94
CA GLY A 416 -2.58 26.60 2.27
C GLY A 416 -1.30 26.61 3.11
N ALA A 417 -0.82 27.75 3.63
CA ALA A 417 0.43 27.78 4.39
C ALA A 417 0.39 27.07 5.77
N LEU A 418 -0.77 26.53 6.16
CA LEU A 418 -0.97 25.69 7.34
C LEU A 418 -1.44 24.27 6.97
N GLU A 419 -1.44 23.92 5.69
CA GLU A 419 -1.67 22.55 5.23
C GLU A 419 -0.39 21.72 5.42
N ASP A 420 -0.58 20.47 5.86
CA ASP A 420 0.49 19.50 6.01
C ASP A 420 0.13 18.26 5.19
N PRO A 421 0.60 18.17 3.93
CA PRO A 421 0.34 16.99 3.09
C PRO A 421 1.15 15.75 3.52
N SER A 422 1.98 15.86 4.56
CA SER A 422 2.72 14.73 5.16
C SER A 422 2.06 14.20 6.44
N SER A 423 1.17 14.97 7.06
CA SER A 423 0.25 14.50 8.08
C SER A 423 -0.83 13.68 7.39
N TYR A 424 -0.75 12.37 7.60
CA TYR A 424 -1.70 11.46 6.96
C TYR A 424 -2.87 11.12 7.87
N ALA A 425 -2.76 11.28 9.20
CA ALA A 425 -3.83 11.01 10.15
C ALA A 425 -4.66 12.24 10.54
N ASP A 426 -5.91 12.03 10.95
CA ASP A 426 -6.79 13.10 11.42
C ASP A 426 -6.31 13.69 12.75
N VAL A 427 -6.38 15.02 12.85
CA VAL A 427 -6.01 15.75 14.06
C VAL A 427 -7.14 15.62 15.09
N ILE A 428 -6.95 14.75 16.09
CA ILE A 428 -7.93 14.44 17.16
C ILE A 428 -8.53 15.71 17.81
N LYS A 429 -7.72 16.76 17.95
CA LYS A 429 -8.16 18.08 18.37
C LYS A 429 -7.42 19.14 17.58
N GLU A 430 -8.10 19.79 16.65
CA GLU A 430 -7.56 20.92 15.91
C GLU A 430 -7.28 22.10 16.86
N VAL A 431 -6.07 22.65 16.77
CA VAL A 431 -5.61 23.81 17.55
C VAL A 431 -4.76 24.69 16.65
N PHE A 432 -5.23 25.92 16.44
CA PHE A 432 -4.47 27.00 15.85
C PHE A 432 -3.80 27.84 16.94
N LYS A 433 -2.59 28.32 16.66
CA LYS A 433 -1.79 29.10 17.61
C LYS A 433 -1.24 30.34 16.90
N VAL A 434 -1.44 31.51 17.49
CA VAL A 434 -0.80 32.77 17.07
C VAL A 434 0.15 33.20 18.17
N VAL A 435 1.44 33.23 17.86
CA VAL A 435 2.51 33.62 18.77
C VAL A 435 3.22 34.85 18.23
N VAL A 436 3.10 35.99 18.93
CA VAL A 436 3.80 37.23 18.55
C VAL A 436 4.95 37.48 19.51
N SER A 437 6.16 37.45 18.98
CA SER A 437 7.38 37.81 19.69
C SER A 437 7.72 39.26 19.37
N VAL A 438 7.66 40.14 20.37
CA VAL A 438 8.17 41.51 20.27
C VAL A 438 9.50 41.57 21.00
N LEU A 439 10.58 41.60 20.24
CA LEU A 439 11.95 41.61 20.72
C LEU A 439 12.56 43.00 20.58
N ASP A 440 13.66 43.25 21.29
CA ASP A 440 14.35 44.54 21.27
C ASP A 440 14.94 44.91 19.88
N ASP A 441 14.93 43.99 18.90
CA ASP A 441 15.44 44.18 17.52
C ASP A 441 14.40 43.95 16.38
N ARG A 442 13.23 43.37 16.66
CA ARG A 442 12.21 42.99 15.63
C ARG A 442 10.86 42.58 16.22
N SER A 443 9.82 42.55 15.39
CA SER A 443 8.61 41.75 15.67
C SER A 443 8.55 40.50 14.78
N GLU A 444 8.04 39.40 15.34
CA GLU A 444 7.80 38.14 14.61
C GLU A 444 6.43 37.59 15.00
N VAL A 445 5.59 37.30 13.99
CA VAL A 445 4.36 36.53 14.18
C VAL A 445 4.57 35.13 13.63
N LEU A 446 4.45 34.13 14.49
CA LEU A 446 4.39 32.72 14.13
C LEU A 446 2.93 32.28 14.20
N VAL A 447 2.42 31.72 13.11
CA VAL A 447 1.09 31.11 13.03
C VAL A 447 1.28 29.61 12.81
N CYS A 448 0.61 28.81 13.63
CA CYS A 448 0.68 27.35 13.59
C CYS A 448 -0.70 26.71 13.56
N ARG A 449 -0.78 25.52 12.97
CA ARG A 449 -1.88 24.56 13.08
C ARG A 449 -1.32 23.24 13.60
N SER A 450 -1.97 22.65 14.60
CA SER A 450 -1.67 21.29 15.07
C SER A 450 -1.78 20.27 13.94
N THR A 451 -0.82 19.35 13.85
CA THR A 451 -0.73 18.35 12.78
C THR A 451 -0.32 16.98 13.35
N THR A 452 -0.40 15.91 12.56
CA THR A 452 0.08 14.57 12.98
C THR A 452 1.55 14.35 12.62
N ILE A 453 2.15 13.30 13.18
CA ILE A 453 3.54 12.90 12.90
C ILE A 453 3.59 11.79 11.82
N ASN A 454 2.44 11.18 11.55
CA ASN A 454 2.24 9.96 10.78
C ASN A 454 1.02 10.03 9.86
#